data_AF-A0A7C7QSC5-F1
#
_entry.id   AF-A0A7C7QSC5-F1
#
_cell.length_a   1.000
_cell.length_b   1.000
_cell.length_c   1.000
_cell.angle_alpha   90.00
_cell.angle_beta   90.00
_cell.angle_gamma   90.00
#
_symmetry.space_group_name_H-M   'P 1'
#
loop_
_entity.id
_entity.type
_entity.pdbx_description
1 polymer ?
#
loop_
_entity_poly.entity_id
_entity_poly.type
_entity_poly.pdbx_seq_one_letter_code
_entity_poly.pdbx_strand_id
1 'polypeptide(L)'
;MPPERAAQVYDFARFLLTQPMPPTPLPDEDSDAWLNDGEEQMQAEDALWEATFTRHRDKFSALAEAARAEIAAGTTQPMFDERGEFDLE
;
A
#
# COMPACT_ATOMS: atom_id res chain seq x y z
N MET A 1 -8.35 -30.96 34.06
CA MET A 1 -7.88 -29.55 34.05
C MET A 1 -8.04 -29.00 35.46
N PRO A 2 -7.07 -28.23 36.01
CA PRO A 2 -7.26 -27.60 37.32
C PRO A 2 -8.47 -26.64 37.29
N PRO A 3 -9.30 -26.58 38.34
CA PRO A 3 -10.54 -25.78 38.33
C PRO A 3 -10.28 -24.29 38.10
N GLU A 4 -9.14 -23.78 38.56
CA GLU A 4 -8.68 -22.41 38.35
C GLU A 4 -8.46 -22.09 36.86
N ARG A 5 -7.96 -23.05 36.09
CA ARG A 5 -7.78 -22.87 34.64
C ARG A 5 -9.11 -22.87 33.88
N ALA A 6 -10.10 -23.62 34.37
CA ALA A 6 -11.43 -23.62 33.77
C ALA A 6 -12.14 -22.27 33.99
N ALA A 7 -11.97 -21.67 35.17
CA ALA A 7 -12.50 -20.32 35.46
C ALA A 7 -11.83 -19.25 34.57
N GLN A 8 -10.50 -19.30 34.41
CA GLN A 8 -9.77 -18.36 33.54
C GLN A 8 -10.21 -18.46 32.08
N VAL A 9 -10.42 -19.66 31.55
CA VAL A 9 -10.91 -19.87 30.18
C VAL A 9 -12.33 -19.33 30.03
N TYR A 10 -13.19 -19.53 31.03
CA TYR A 10 -14.55 -19.02 31.03
C TYR A 10 -14.59 -17.48 31.08
N ASP A 11 -13.77 -16.87 31.94
CA ASP A 11 -13.66 -15.41 32.04
C ASP A 11 -13.12 -14.81 30.74
N PHE A 12 -12.16 -15.46 30.09
CA PHE A 12 -11.64 -15.05 28.79
C PHE A 12 -12.70 -15.17 27.68
N ALA A 13 -13.47 -16.26 27.65
CA ALA A 13 -14.56 -16.43 26.69
C ALA A 13 -15.65 -15.37 26.91
N ARG A 14 -15.98 -15.07 28.16
CA ARG A 14 -16.92 -14.00 28.52
C ARG A 14 -16.39 -12.63 28.14
N PHE A 15 -15.09 -12.37 28.31
CA PHE A 15 -14.44 -11.14 27.88
C PHE A 15 -14.58 -10.92 26.36
N LEU A 16 -14.31 -11.95 25.55
CA LEU A 16 -14.48 -11.88 24.08
C LEU A 16 -15.93 -11.57 23.67
N LEU A 17 -16.91 -12.16 24.35
CA LEU A 17 -18.34 -11.96 24.05
C LEU A 17 -18.87 -10.61 24.53
N THR A 18 -18.23 -9.98 25.50
CA THR A 18 -18.64 -8.69 26.08
C THR A 18 -17.83 -7.52 25.55
N GLN A 19 -16.80 -7.77 24.73
CA GLN A 19 -16.20 -6.69 23.97
C GLN A 19 -17.27 -6.14 23.03
N PRO A 20 -17.62 -4.84 23.12
CA PRO A 20 -18.24 -4.21 21.98
C PRO A 20 -17.23 -4.40 20.86
N MET A 21 -17.58 -5.17 19.83
CA MET A 21 -16.90 -4.99 18.56
C MET A 21 -16.93 -3.49 18.34
N PRO A 22 -15.78 -2.77 18.33
CA PRO A 22 -15.81 -1.48 17.66
C PRO A 22 -16.43 -1.80 16.29
N PRO A 23 -17.27 -0.94 15.72
CA PRO A 23 -17.43 -0.98 14.29
C PRO A 23 -16.02 -0.72 13.75
N THR A 24 -15.21 -1.78 13.59
CA THR A 24 -14.42 -1.92 12.41
C THR A 24 -15.46 -1.68 11.33
N PRO A 25 -15.40 -0.56 10.59
CA PRO A 25 -16.04 -0.61 9.30
C PRO A 25 -15.43 -1.87 8.68
N LEU A 26 -16.27 -2.91 8.52
CA LEU A 26 -16.07 -3.80 7.39
C LEU A 26 -15.88 -2.81 6.25
N PRO A 27 -14.75 -2.87 5.52
CA PRO A 27 -14.59 -2.01 4.36
C PRO A 27 -15.92 -2.15 3.62
N ASP A 28 -16.66 -1.04 3.52
CA ASP A 28 -17.95 -1.04 2.86
C ASP A 28 -17.73 -1.72 1.50
N GLU A 29 -18.77 -2.16 0.80
CA GLU A 29 -18.60 -2.54 -0.62
C GLU A 29 -18.01 -1.35 -1.47
N ASP A 30 -17.85 -0.17 -0.85
CA ASP A 30 -17.05 0.99 -1.27
C ASP A 30 -15.54 0.94 -0.92
N SER A 31 -14.98 -0.14 -0.36
CA SER A 31 -13.53 -0.26 -0.20
C SER A 31 -12.79 -0.40 -1.52
N ASP A 32 -13.52 -0.87 -2.53
CA ASP A 32 -13.11 -0.85 -3.92
C ASP A 32 -13.38 0.52 -4.58
N ALA A 33 -14.03 1.48 -3.90
CA ALA A 33 -14.26 2.82 -4.45
C ALA A 33 -12.96 3.62 -4.62
N TRP A 34 -11.89 3.29 -3.88
CA TRP A 34 -10.55 3.84 -4.17
C TRP A 34 -9.96 3.31 -5.49
N LEU A 35 -10.38 2.12 -5.94
CA LEU A 35 -9.93 1.54 -7.21
C LEU A 35 -10.92 1.74 -8.36
N ASN A 36 -12.06 2.38 -8.10
CA ASN A 36 -13.16 2.53 -9.04
C ASN A 36 -13.45 4.01 -9.31
N ASP A 37 -12.39 4.77 -9.60
CA ASP A 37 -12.52 6.13 -10.11
C ASP A 37 -13.33 6.10 -11.40
N GLY A 38 -14.36 6.94 -11.48
CA GLY A 38 -15.16 7.06 -12.70
C GLY A 38 -14.32 7.56 -13.88
N GLU A 39 -14.76 7.28 -15.11
CA GLU A 39 -14.05 7.68 -16.34
C GLU A 39 -13.76 9.18 -16.39
N GLU A 40 -14.68 10.03 -15.91
CA GLU A 40 -14.47 11.47 -15.83
C GLU A 40 -13.37 11.86 -14.83
N GLN A 41 -13.23 11.14 -13.72
CA GLN A 41 -12.21 11.40 -12.70
C GLN A 41 -10.83 11.01 -13.23
N MET A 42 -10.71 9.84 -13.86
CA MET A 42 -9.46 9.42 -14.52
C MET A 42 -9.00 10.44 -15.57
N GLN A 43 -9.92 10.94 -16.41
CA GLN A 43 -9.57 11.95 -17.42
C GLN A 43 -9.12 13.29 -16.80
N ALA A 44 -9.73 13.69 -15.69
CA ALA A 44 -9.33 14.89 -14.96
C ALA A 44 -7.93 14.73 -14.35
N GLU A 45 -7.63 13.56 -13.79
CA GLU A 45 -6.30 13.25 -13.27
C GLU A 45 -5.26 13.20 -14.38
N ASP A 46 -5.54 12.53 -15.49
CA ASP A 46 -4.64 12.48 -16.66
C ASP A 46 -4.29 13.89 -17.15
N ALA A 47 -5.27 14.80 -17.21
CA ALA A 47 -5.02 16.18 -17.59
C ALA A 47 -4.11 16.92 -16.59
N LEU A 48 -4.27 16.66 -15.29
CA LEU A 48 -3.40 17.23 -14.25
C LEU A 48 -1.98 16.66 -14.35
N TRP A 49 -1.85 15.36 -14.58
CA TRP A 49 -0.55 14.70 -14.78
C TRP A 49 0.17 15.26 -16.01
N GLU A 50 -0.52 15.38 -17.15
CA GLU A 50 0.07 15.92 -18.37
C GLU A 50 0.47 17.40 -18.20
N ALA A 51 -0.37 18.21 -17.56
CA ALA A 51 -0.05 19.61 -17.28
C ALA A 51 1.19 19.73 -16.38
N THR A 52 1.29 18.86 -15.36
CA THR A 52 2.44 18.82 -14.45
C THR A 52 3.70 18.36 -15.16
N PHE A 53 3.60 17.31 -15.97
CA PHE A 53 4.69 16.79 -16.78
C PHE A 53 5.22 17.85 -17.74
N THR A 54 4.33 18.48 -18.51
CA THR A 54 4.69 19.55 -19.43
C THR A 54 5.35 20.73 -18.72
N ARG A 55 4.81 21.15 -17.55
CA ARG A 55 5.37 22.26 -16.77
C ARG A 55 6.78 21.96 -16.23
N HIS A 56 7.07 20.71 -15.91
CA HIS A 56 8.32 20.31 -15.25
C HIS A 56 9.19 19.38 -16.12
N ARG A 57 8.97 19.40 -17.44
CA ARG A 57 9.59 18.50 -18.40
C ARG A 57 11.11 18.41 -18.27
N ASP A 58 11.78 19.56 -18.19
CA ASP A 58 13.24 19.61 -18.11
C ASP A 58 13.76 18.99 -16.80
N LYS A 59 13.04 19.22 -15.69
CA LYS A 59 13.37 18.63 -14.39
C LYS A 59 13.22 17.11 -14.42
N PHE A 60 12.14 16.61 -15.01
CA PHE A 60 11.93 15.16 -15.16
C PHE A 60 12.94 14.54 -16.11
N SER A 61 13.31 15.23 -17.20
CA SER A 61 14.38 14.77 -18.08
C SER A 61 15.73 14.68 -17.36
N ALA A 62 16.08 15.69 -16.55
CA ALA A 62 17.31 15.67 -15.78
C ALA A 62 17.33 14.53 -14.74
N LEU A 63 16.19 14.28 -14.08
CA LEU A 63 16.06 13.19 -13.12
C LEU A 63 16.18 11.82 -13.80
N ALA A 64 15.58 11.65 -14.98
CA ALA A 64 15.69 10.42 -15.77
C ALA A 64 17.13 10.13 -16.19
N GLU A 65 17.86 11.15 -16.65
CA GLU A 65 19.29 11.00 -17.00
C GLU A 65 20.16 10.68 -15.78
N ALA A 66 19.89 11.32 -14.63
CA ALA A 66 20.59 10.99 -13.39
C ALA A 66 20.35 9.53 -12.97
N ALA A 67 19.10 9.06 -12.99
CA ALA A 67 18.76 7.68 -12.67
C ALA A 67 19.44 6.67 -13.62
N ARG A 68 19.49 6.96 -14.92
CA ARG A 68 20.22 6.13 -15.90
C ARG A 68 21.71 6.07 -15.60
N ALA A 69 22.31 7.20 -15.21
CA ALA A 69 23.71 7.25 -14.84
C ALA A 69 23.99 6.43 -13.57
N GLU A 70 23.12 6.48 -12.57
CA GLU A 70 23.22 5.67 -11.34
C GLU A 70 23.11 4.17 -11.63
N ILE A 71 22.16 3.77 -12.48
CA ILE A 71 22.02 2.37 -12.93
C ILE A 71 23.30 1.92 -13.66
N ALA A 72 23.81 2.73 -14.58
CA ALA A 72 25.03 2.41 -15.31
C ALA A 72 26.28 2.36 -14.41
N ALA A 73 26.30 3.16 -13.34
CA ALA A 73 27.35 3.16 -12.33
C ALA A 73 27.24 1.99 -11.33
N GLY A 74 26.14 1.22 -11.36
CA GLY A 74 25.90 0.14 -10.41
C GLY A 74 25.62 0.63 -8.98
N THR A 75 25.24 1.90 -8.81
CA THR A 75 24.88 2.47 -7.49
C THR A 75 23.44 2.18 -7.10
N THR A 76 22.67 1.54 -7.98
CA THR A 76 21.30 1.09 -7.72
C THR A 76 21.27 -0.39 -7.41
N GLN A 77 20.43 -0.80 -6.47
CA GLN A 77 20.18 -2.20 -6.18
C GLN A 77 18.95 -2.69 -6.96
N PRO A 78 19.04 -3.86 -7.63
CA PRO A 78 17.86 -4.50 -8.21
C PRO A 78 16.84 -4.80 -7.11
N MET A 79 15.56 -4.48 -7.36
CA MET A 79 14.49 -4.85 -6.44
C MET A 79 14.21 -6.35 -6.42
N PHE A 80 14.64 -7.07 -7.47
CA PHE A 80 14.41 -8.50 -7.64
C PHE A 80 15.70 -9.21 -8.06
N ASP A 81 15.89 -10.43 -7.56
CA ASP A 81 16.98 -11.32 -7.94
C ASP A 81 16.74 -11.98 -9.32
N GLU A 82 17.71 -12.77 -9.80
CA GLU A 82 17.62 -13.49 -11.09
C GLU A 82 16.46 -14.50 -11.16
N ARG A 83 15.87 -14.85 -10.01
CA ARG A 83 14.74 -15.78 -9.89
C ARG A 83 13.40 -15.05 -9.75
N GLY A 84 13.43 -13.71 -9.69
CA GLY A 84 12.25 -12.86 -9.51
C GLY A 84 11.79 -12.73 -8.06
N GLU A 85 12.61 -13.16 -7.08
CA GLU A 85 12.34 -12.95 -5.67
C GLU A 85 12.77 -11.55 -5.23
N PHE A 86 12.06 -10.96 -4.29
CA PHE A 86 12.40 -9.62 -3.79
C PHE A 86 13.76 -9.65 -3.08
N ASP A 87 14.67 -8.77 -3.49
CA ASP A 87 16.00 -8.66 -2.88
C ASP A 87 15.90 -7.79 -1.60
N LEU A 88 16.12 -8.43 -0.44
CA LEU A 88 16.01 -7.81 0.90
C LEU A 88 17.37 -7.39 1.48
N GLU A 89 18.47 -7.66 0.78
CA GLU A 89 19.82 -7.25 1.19
C GLU A 89 20.06 -5.74 1.01
#